data_AF-A0A395NUP2-F1
#
_entry.id   AF-A0A395NUP2-F1
#
_cell.length_a   1.000
_cell.length_b   1.000
_cell.length_c   1.000
_cell.angle_alpha   90.00
_cell.angle_beta   90.00
_cell.angle_gamma   90.00
#
_symmetry.space_group_name_H-M   'P 1'
#
loop_
_entity.id
_entity.type
_entity.pdbx_description
1 polymer ?
#
loop_
_entity_poly.entity_id
_entity_poly.type
_entity_poly.pdbx_seq_one_letter_code
_entity_poly.pdbx_strand_id
1 'polypeptide(L)'
;MPLPHEPVTINGGCNCGAVRYRINIPSFEQRPIHFVHSPEEASDPTTPRLPLICICHCNDCRSATGTVLPTWCLTPQEMVTISCLPKNETDDTAMQSLRVAPHNSTGDSQRPAFVPAHGLLSGVESTSGTWLRVFCSTNEKIEGWDVDKHIYRSFCGRCGTNIAYLIYPMPFGFRDMIDVVFGTVDREDIEQSWIQPERQLWHDYGVPWIKDMVKDLAGPIHPSFSTAEFVRK
;
A
#
# COMPACT_ATOMS: atom_id res chain seq x y z
N MET A 1 9.09 11.89 8.71
CA MET A 1 9.16 10.44 8.48
C MET A 1 9.92 9.75 9.57
N PRO A 2 9.26 8.86 10.33
CA PRO A 2 9.90 8.10 11.39
C PRO A 2 10.81 6.99 10.85
N LEU A 3 10.73 6.63 9.55
CA LEU A 3 11.56 5.60 8.94
C LEU A 3 13.06 5.88 9.11
N PRO A 4 13.88 4.84 9.40
CA PRO A 4 15.32 5.00 9.59
C PRO A 4 16.00 5.50 8.31
N HIS A 5 17.18 6.11 8.43
CA HIS A 5 17.96 6.52 7.25
C HIS A 5 18.62 5.33 6.53
N GLU A 6 18.96 4.29 7.28
CA GLU A 6 19.49 3.05 6.74
C GLU A 6 18.43 2.27 5.93
N PRO A 7 18.86 1.41 4.98
CA PRO A 7 17.95 0.50 4.30
C PRO A 7 17.22 -0.42 5.27
N VAL A 8 15.94 -0.66 5.02
CA VAL A 8 15.09 -1.55 5.84
C VAL A 8 14.08 -2.27 4.96
N THR A 9 13.72 -3.49 5.34
CA THR A 9 12.65 -4.24 4.70
C THR A 9 11.47 -4.36 5.65
N ILE A 10 10.27 -4.00 5.19
CA ILE A 10 9.02 -4.26 5.90
C ILE A 10 8.35 -5.46 5.26
N ASN A 11 7.93 -6.41 6.08
CA ASN A 11 7.28 -7.66 5.68
C ASN A 11 5.79 -7.60 6.00
N GLY A 12 5.00 -8.33 5.22
CA GLY A 12 3.59 -8.47 5.52
C GLY A 12 2.86 -9.41 4.57
N GLY A 13 1.55 -9.46 4.71
CA GLY A 13 0.69 -10.21 3.81
C GLY A 13 -0.66 -10.56 4.41
N CYS A 14 -1.35 -11.50 3.76
CA CYS A 14 -2.69 -11.89 4.17
C CYS A 14 -2.69 -12.75 5.44
N ASN A 15 -3.83 -12.81 6.15
CA ASN A 15 -3.95 -13.52 7.43
C ASN A 15 -3.61 -15.02 7.36
N CYS A 16 -3.86 -15.67 6.22
CA CYS A 16 -3.58 -17.11 6.05
C CYS A 16 -2.17 -17.42 5.53
N GLY A 17 -1.34 -16.41 5.22
CA GLY A 17 0.01 -16.58 4.70
C GLY A 17 0.11 -16.96 3.21
N ALA A 18 -1.02 -17.04 2.49
CA ALA A 18 -1.03 -17.41 1.06
C ALA A 18 -0.49 -16.31 0.14
N VAL A 19 -0.57 -15.05 0.55
CA VAL A 19 -0.07 -13.89 -0.17
C VAL A 19 0.81 -13.10 0.77
N ARG A 20 2.05 -12.84 0.36
CA ARG A 20 3.07 -12.20 1.18
C ARG A 20 3.85 -11.21 0.37
N TYR A 21 4.20 -10.08 0.97
CA TYR A 21 4.94 -9.00 0.29
C TYR A 21 6.14 -8.55 1.12
N ARG A 22 7.05 -7.85 0.45
CA ARG A 22 8.16 -7.12 1.05
C ARG A 22 8.20 -5.72 0.47
N ILE A 23 8.38 -4.73 1.33
CA ILE A 23 8.67 -3.35 0.98
C ILE A 23 10.16 -3.14 1.28
N ASN A 24 10.99 -3.16 0.24
CA ASN A 24 12.44 -2.97 0.35
C ASN A 24 12.75 -1.48 0.24
N ILE A 25 12.85 -0.83 1.39
CA ILE A 25 13.08 0.61 1.49
C ILE A 25 14.59 0.85 1.40
N PRO A 26 15.06 1.61 0.40
CA PRO A 26 16.48 1.89 0.26
C PRO A 26 16.95 2.91 1.32
N SER A 27 18.23 3.21 1.32
CA SER A 27 18.79 4.29 2.14
C SER A 27 18.11 5.63 1.84
N PHE A 28 18.07 6.54 2.80
CA PHE A 28 17.38 7.84 2.70
C PHE A 28 17.73 8.61 1.41
N GLU A 29 19.00 8.63 1.03
CA GLU A 29 19.50 9.35 -0.16
C GLU A 29 18.98 8.76 -1.48
N GLN A 30 18.67 7.47 -1.49
CA GLN A 30 18.15 6.74 -2.65
C GLN A 30 16.62 6.75 -2.71
N ARG A 31 15.94 7.24 -1.67
CA ARG A 31 14.47 7.32 -1.66
C ARG A 31 14.00 8.45 -2.57
N PRO A 32 13.01 8.21 -3.44
CA PRO A 32 12.38 9.27 -4.21
C PRO A 32 11.80 10.34 -3.30
N ILE A 33 11.87 11.60 -3.74
CA ILE A 33 11.18 12.70 -3.06
C ILE A 33 9.67 12.56 -3.24
N HIS A 34 8.90 13.05 -2.27
CA HIS A 34 7.45 13.08 -2.39
C HIS A 34 7.06 13.94 -3.60
N PHE A 35 6.14 13.43 -4.43
CA PHE A 35 5.72 14.02 -5.72
C PHE A 35 5.14 15.44 -5.67
N VAL A 36 4.94 16.04 -4.49
CA VAL A 36 4.48 17.43 -4.34
C VAL A 36 5.63 18.43 -4.19
N HIS A 37 6.86 17.93 -4.01
CA HIS A 37 8.09 18.71 -3.91
C HIS A 37 8.85 18.71 -5.23
N SER A 38 9.54 19.80 -5.51
CA SER A 38 10.35 19.94 -6.71
C SER A 38 11.70 19.20 -6.57
N PRO A 39 12.31 18.72 -7.67
CA PRO A 39 13.60 18.02 -7.63
C PRO A 39 14.72 18.81 -6.94
N GLU A 40 14.67 20.14 -6.97
CA GLU A 40 15.66 21.03 -6.34
C GLU A 40 15.62 20.92 -4.80
N GLU A 41 14.46 20.62 -4.23
CA GLU A 41 14.27 20.38 -2.79
C GLU A 41 14.90 19.05 -2.34
N ALA A 42 15.40 18.21 -3.26
CA ALA A 42 16.02 16.95 -2.91
C ALA A 42 17.29 17.11 -2.05
N SER A 43 17.99 18.25 -2.14
CA SER A 43 19.18 18.49 -1.32
C SER A 43 18.88 18.76 0.17
N ASP A 44 17.65 19.16 0.49
CA ASP A 44 17.22 19.42 1.86
C ASP A 44 16.88 18.09 2.56
N PRO A 45 17.57 17.73 3.67
CA PRO A 45 17.32 16.50 4.41
C PRO A 45 15.94 16.47 5.10
N THR A 46 15.24 17.60 5.19
CA THR A 46 13.89 17.69 5.75
C THR A 46 12.80 17.43 4.71
N THR A 47 13.15 17.43 3.42
CA THR A 47 12.20 17.17 2.33
C THR A 47 11.62 15.76 2.43
N PRO A 48 10.29 15.61 2.54
CA PRO A 48 9.64 14.31 2.62
C PRO A 48 10.05 13.37 1.48
N ARG A 49 10.35 12.14 1.84
CA ARG A 49 10.71 11.05 0.92
C ARG A 49 9.59 10.03 0.80
N LEU A 50 9.76 9.01 -0.04
CA LEU A 50 8.89 7.85 -0.13
C LEU A 50 9.60 6.59 0.44
N PRO A 51 8.86 5.61 1.01
CA PRO A 51 7.41 5.55 1.14
C PRO A 51 6.87 6.35 2.32
N LEU A 52 5.56 6.65 2.29
CA LEU A 52 4.87 7.42 3.34
C LEU A 52 3.82 6.54 4.00
N ILE A 53 3.55 6.79 5.29
CA ILE A 53 2.47 6.10 6.01
C ILE A 53 1.41 7.14 6.36
N CYS A 54 0.18 6.90 5.93
CA CYS A 54 -0.90 7.86 6.14
C CYS A 54 -2.19 7.18 6.60
N ILE A 55 -2.98 7.94 7.35
CA ILE A 55 -4.38 7.62 7.62
C ILE A 55 -5.23 8.29 6.56
N CYS A 56 -6.09 7.54 5.88
CA CYS A 56 -7.05 8.09 4.94
C CYS A 56 -8.43 8.21 5.60
N HIS A 57 -9.08 9.35 5.42
CA HIS A 57 -10.38 9.62 6.03
C HIS A 57 -11.57 9.39 5.09
N CYS A 58 -11.33 9.07 3.81
CA CYS A 58 -12.41 8.92 2.84
C CYS A 58 -13.28 7.67 3.08
N ASN A 59 -14.55 7.73 2.69
CA ASN A 59 -15.48 6.61 2.83
C ASN A 59 -15.02 5.38 2.04
N ASP A 60 -14.45 5.57 0.86
CA ASP A 60 -14.03 4.47 -0.03
C ASP A 60 -12.93 3.63 0.61
N CYS A 61 -11.93 4.26 1.22
CA CYS A 61 -10.87 3.53 1.92
C CYS A 61 -11.42 2.78 3.14
N ARG A 62 -12.34 3.38 3.91
CA ARG A 62 -12.97 2.70 5.05
C ARG A 62 -13.77 1.47 4.61
N SER A 63 -14.64 1.65 3.60
CA SER A 63 -15.48 0.58 3.08
C SER A 63 -14.65 -0.54 2.43
N ALA A 64 -13.61 -0.19 1.66
CA ALA A 64 -12.78 -1.18 0.99
C ALA A 64 -11.97 -2.04 1.97
N THR A 65 -11.44 -1.44 3.04
CA THR A 65 -10.58 -2.14 4.01
C THR A 65 -11.35 -2.71 5.19
N GLY A 66 -12.58 -2.26 5.43
CA GLY A 66 -13.38 -2.63 6.60
C GLY A 66 -12.88 -2.04 7.92
N THR A 67 -12.04 -0.99 7.90
CA THR A 67 -11.54 -0.31 9.11
C THR A 67 -12.02 1.13 9.22
N VAL A 68 -12.19 1.59 10.46
CA VAL A 68 -12.55 2.97 10.80
C VAL A 68 -11.39 3.95 10.55
N LEU A 69 -10.14 3.49 10.68
CA LEU A 69 -8.91 4.27 10.43
C LEU A 69 -8.05 3.52 9.41
N PRO A 70 -8.42 3.52 8.12
CA PRO A 70 -7.64 2.86 7.09
C PRO A 70 -6.29 3.55 6.98
N THR A 71 -5.26 2.76 7.21
CA THR A 71 -3.88 3.21 7.15
C THR A 71 -3.21 2.55 5.95
N TRP A 72 -2.47 3.35 5.19
CA TRP A 72 -1.81 2.93 3.96
C TRP A 72 -0.32 3.22 4.03
N CYS A 73 0.49 2.35 3.45
CA CYS A 73 1.89 2.61 3.14
C CYS A 73 2.00 2.91 1.63
N LEU A 74 2.08 4.20 1.29
CA LEU A 74 2.17 4.71 -0.07
C LEU A 74 3.59 4.49 -0.56
N THR A 75 3.76 3.51 -1.45
CA THR A 75 5.08 2.97 -1.78
C THR A 75 5.36 3.04 -3.27
N PRO A 76 6.52 3.56 -3.70
CA PRO A 76 7.00 3.45 -5.08
C PRO A 76 6.98 1.99 -5.55
N GLN A 77 6.47 1.73 -6.76
CA GLN A 77 6.27 0.36 -7.24
C GLN A 77 7.54 -0.50 -7.17
N GLU A 78 8.71 0.10 -7.42
CA GLU A 78 10.00 -0.60 -7.44
C GLU A 78 10.46 -1.13 -6.06
N MET A 79 9.88 -0.63 -4.97
CA MET A 79 10.21 -1.08 -3.61
C MET A 79 9.41 -2.33 -3.22
N VAL A 80 8.32 -2.66 -3.92
CA VAL A 80 7.41 -3.74 -3.49
C VAL A 80 7.64 -5.01 -4.29
N THR A 81 7.93 -6.10 -3.58
CA THR A 81 7.90 -7.45 -4.13
C THR A 81 6.83 -8.30 -3.45
N ILE A 82 6.30 -9.28 -4.17
CA ILE A 82 5.21 -10.15 -3.71
C ILE A 82 5.50 -11.61 -4.07
N SER A 83 5.05 -12.52 -3.22
CA SER A 83 5.02 -13.95 -3.47
C SER A 83 3.65 -14.51 -3.10
N CYS A 84 3.09 -15.30 -4.01
CA CYS A 84 1.77 -15.89 -3.88
C CYS A 84 1.88 -17.41 -3.97
N LEU A 85 1.33 -18.12 -2.98
CA LEU A 85 1.24 -19.57 -3.03
C LEU A 85 0.26 -20.01 -4.13
N PRO A 86 0.54 -21.14 -4.81
CA PRO A 86 -0.41 -21.73 -5.74
C PRO A 86 -1.68 -22.19 -5.01
N LYS A 87 -2.80 -22.20 -5.72
CA LYS A 87 -4.05 -22.82 -5.29
C LYS A 87 -3.95 -24.33 -5.53
N ASN A 88 -4.12 -25.14 -4.49
CA ASN A 88 -4.19 -26.60 -4.63
C ASN A 88 -5.64 -27.09 -4.53
N GLU A 89 -6.00 -28.17 -5.23
CA GLU A 89 -7.37 -28.73 -5.21
C GLU A 89 -7.80 -29.25 -3.83
N THR A 90 -6.83 -29.64 -2.99
CA THR A 90 -7.07 -30.06 -1.59
C THR A 90 -7.41 -28.89 -0.66
N ASP A 91 -7.17 -27.63 -1.07
CA ASP A 91 -7.38 -26.45 -0.23
C ASP A 91 -8.86 -26.15 0.07
N ASP A 92 -9.80 -26.66 -0.74
CA ASP A 92 -11.23 -26.46 -0.48
C ASP A 92 -11.67 -27.21 0.81
N THR A 93 -10.98 -28.30 1.17
CA THR A 93 -11.15 -28.98 2.47
C THR A 93 -10.32 -28.33 3.60
N ALA A 94 -9.27 -27.57 3.26
CA ALA A 94 -8.42 -26.82 4.17
C ALA A 94 -9.02 -25.49 4.65
N MET A 95 -10.29 -25.20 4.32
CA MET A 95 -11.08 -24.14 4.96
C MET A 95 -11.15 -24.27 6.50
N GLN A 96 -10.75 -25.42 7.06
CA GLN A 96 -10.65 -25.67 8.50
C GLN A 96 -9.33 -25.18 9.13
N SER A 97 -8.25 -24.94 8.37
CA SER A 97 -6.99 -24.44 8.92
C SER A 97 -6.92 -22.90 8.88
N LEU A 98 -6.54 -22.30 10.01
CA LEU A 98 -6.39 -20.84 10.14
C LEU A 98 -5.34 -20.27 9.18
N ARG A 99 -4.27 -21.02 8.89
CA ARG A 99 -3.16 -20.60 8.02
C ARG A 99 -2.72 -21.71 7.06
N VAL A 100 -2.37 -21.31 5.84
CA VAL A 100 -1.72 -22.16 4.83
C VAL A 100 -0.20 -22.16 5.02
N ALA A 101 0.37 -21.01 5.41
CA ALA A 101 1.78 -20.89 5.75
C ALA A 101 1.98 -19.94 6.94
N PRO A 102 3.00 -20.16 7.78
CA PRO A 102 3.35 -19.24 8.86
C PRO A 102 3.96 -17.93 8.31
N HIS A 103 3.81 -16.85 9.09
CA HIS A 103 4.41 -15.54 8.79
C HIS A 103 5.80 -15.48 9.43
N ASN A 104 6.73 -16.27 8.91
CA ASN A 104 8.11 -16.31 9.40
C ASN A 104 9.05 -16.84 8.30
N SER A 105 10.34 -16.88 8.61
CA SER A 105 11.38 -17.38 7.71
C SER A 105 11.13 -18.79 7.17
N THR A 106 10.49 -19.67 7.95
CA THR A 106 10.12 -21.02 7.50
C THR A 106 9.03 -21.00 6.44
N GLY A 107 7.99 -20.17 6.61
CA GLY A 107 6.94 -20.01 5.59
C GLY A 107 7.45 -19.27 4.34
N ASP A 108 8.45 -18.40 4.51
CA ASP A 108 9.09 -17.66 3.43
C ASP A 108 10.07 -18.52 2.61
N SER A 109 10.72 -19.52 3.19
CA SER A 109 11.67 -20.38 2.46
C SER A 109 10.99 -21.43 1.56
N GLN A 110 9.71 -21.72 1.81
CA GLN A 110 8.95 -22.76 1.09
C GLN A 110 8.06 -22.21 -0.02
N ARG A 111 7.95 -20.88 -0.17
CA ARG A 111 7.08 -20.26 -1.17
C ARG A 111 7.84 -19.94 -2.46
N PRO A 112 7.11 -19.66 -3.56
CA PRO A 112 7.73 -19.13 -4.78
C PRO A 112 8.55 -17.87 -4.51
N ALA A 113 9.47 -17.56 -5.43
CA ALA A 113 10.28 -16.35 -5.33
C ALA A 113 9.41 -15.09 -5.20
N PHE A 114 9.90 -14.11 -4.44
CA PHE A 114 9.32 -12.78 -4.45
C PHE A 114 9.66 -12.09 -5.78
N VAL A 115 8.63 -11.65 -6.50
CA VAL A 115 8.73 -10.96 -7.80
C VAL A 115 8.24 -9.52 -7.67
N PRO A 116 8.59 -8.59 -8.59
CA PRO A 116 8.02 -7.25 -8.59
C PRO A 116 6.49 -7.27 -8.51
N ALA A 117 5.91 -6.52 -7.58
CA ALA A 117 4.49 -6.68 -7.25
C ALA A 117 3.55 -5.96 -8.23
N HIS A 118 4.03 -4.91 -8.91
CA HIS A 118 3.21 -4.01 -9.70
C HIS A 118 2.36 -4.72 -10.77
N GLY A 119 2.97 -5.59 -11.59
CA GLY A 119 2.27 -6.28 -12.66
C GLY A 119 1.12 -7.14 -12.13
N LEU A 120 1.36 -7.89 -11.05
CA LEU A 120 0.34 -8.72 -10.40
C LEU A 120 -0.77 -7.88 -9.75
N LEU A 121 -0.43 -6.77 -9.08
CA LEU A 121 -1.39 -5.94 -8.33
C LEU A 121 -2.19 -4.96 -9.20
N SER A 122 -1.71 -4.63 -10.41
CA SER A 122 -2.41 -3.85 -11.43
C SER A 122 -3.22 -4.70 -12.41
N GLY A 123 -3.17 -6.03 -12.29
CA GLY A 123 -3.85 -6.94 -13.19
C GLY A 123 -3.27 -7.00 -14.60
N VAL A 124 -2.10 -6.37 -14.84
CA VAL A 124 -1.33 -6.52 -16.08
C VAL A 124 -0.82 -7.95 -16.21
N GLU A 125 -0.36 -8.54 -15.10
CA GLU A 125 0.06 -9.93 -15.01
C GLU A 125 -1.05 -10.80 -14.42
N SER A 126 -1.17 -12.03 -14.94
CA SER A 126 -2.16 -12.98 -14.46
C SER A 126 -1.81 -13.49 -13.06
N THR A 127 -2.81 -13.47 -12.17
CA THR A 127 -2.75 -14.10 -10.85
C THR A 127 -3.43 -15.46 -10.83
N SER A 128 -3.83 -15.98 -12.00
CA SER A 128 -4.50 -17.27 -12.15
C SER A 128 -3.65 -18.40 -11.55
N GLY A 129 -4.32 -19.35 -10.89
CA GLY A 129 -3.64 -20.44 -10.17
C GLY A 129 -3.06 -20.06 -8.82
N THR A 130 -3.22 -18.82 -8.34
CA THR A 130 -2.83 -18.40 -6.98
C THR A 130 -4.04 -18.00 -6.13
N TRP A 131 -3.80 -17.55 -4.91
CA TRP A 131 -4.80 -16.95 -4.02
C TRP A 131 -4.93 -15.44 -4.12
N LEU A 132 -4.11 -14.74 -4.90
CA LEU A 132 -4.25 -13.29 -5.09
C LEU A 132 -5.42 -13.01 -6.06
N ARG A 133 -6.30 -12.09 -5.68
CA ARG A 133 -7.39 -11.59 -6.53
C ARG A 133 -7.21 -10.10 -6.73
N VAL A 134 -7.45 -9.66 -7.95
CA VAL A 134 -7.32 -8.26 -8.36
C VAL A 134 -8.52 -7.90 -9.21
N PHE A 135 -9.06 -6.71 -9.00
CA PHE A 135 -10.13 -6.16 -9.82
C PHE A 135 -9.96 -4.66 -10.02
N CYS A 136 -10.44 -4.17 -11.16
CA CYS A 136 -10.51 -2.74 -11.46
C CYS A 136 -11.81 -2.19 -10.86
N SER A 137 -11.69 -1.37 -9.81
CA SER A 137 -12.81 -0.77 -9.09
C SER A 137 -13.30 0.54 -9.70
N THR A 138 -12.49 1.17 -10.55
CA THR A 138 -12.84 2.40 -11.28
C THR A 138 -12.16 2.37 -12.62
N ASN A 139 -12.89 2.68 -13.68
CA ASN A 139 -12.37 2.85 -15.02
C ASN A 139 -13.08 4.05 -15.65
N GLU A 140 -12.47 5.22 -15.54
CA GLU A 140 -13.11 6.49 -15.90
C GLU A 140 -12.13 7.44 -16.56
N LYS A 141 -12.61 8.19 -17.55
CA LYS A 141 -11.85 9.30 -18.11
C LYS A 141 -12.02 10.53 -17.22
N ILE A 142 -10.91 11.10 -16.75
CA ILE A 142 -10.92 12.30 -15.92
C ILE A 142 -10.42 13.49 -16.73
N GLU A 143 -11.22 14.56 -16.77
CA GLU A 143 -10.82 15.79 -17.44
C GLU A 143 -9.55 16.37 -16.80
N GLY A 144 -8.56 16.68 -17.63
CA GLY A 144 -7.26 17.20 -17.21
C GLY A 144 -6.19 16.15 -16.91
N TRP A 145 -6.53 14.85 -16.84
CA TRP A 145 -5.53 13.79 -16.73
C TRP A 145 -4.98 13.43 -18.12
N ASP A 146 -3.69 13.09 -18.17
CA ASP A 146 -2.97 12.58 -19.35
C ASP A 146 -3.27 11.09 -19.64
N VAL A 147 -3.89 10.41 -18.70
CA VAL A 147 -4.27 8.99 -18.78
C VAL A 147 -5.68 8.76 -18.22
N ASP A 148 -6.34 7.69 -18.66
CA ASP A 148 -7.60 7.24 -18.04
C ASP A 148 -7.34 6.76 -16.61
N LYS A 149 -8.25 7.08 -15.70
CA LYS A 149 -8.15 6.69 -14.29
C LYS A 149 -8.59 5.24 -14.16
N HIS A 150 -7.63 4.36 -13.87
CA HIS A 150 -7.92 3.01 -13.42
C HIS A 150 -7.48 2.83 -11.98
N ILE A 151 -8.41 2.37 -11.13
CA ILE A 151 -8.12 2.01 -9.74
C ILE A 151 -8.22 0.51 -9.60
N TYR A 152 -7.12 -0.13 -9.22
CA TYR A 152 -7.11 -1.55 -8.90
C TYR A 152 -7.06 -1.77 -7.40
N ARG A 153 -7.75 -2.82 -6.98
CA ARG A 153 -7.77 -3.31 -5.61
C ARG A 153 -7.45 -4.78 -5.61
N SER A 154 -6.70 -5.20 -4.60
CA SER A 154 -6.24 -6.58 -4.47
C SER A 154 -6.51 -7.13 -3.08
N PHE A 155 -6.83 -8.42 -3.02
CA PHE A 155 -7.09 -9.14 -1.78
C PHE A 155 -6.75 -10.62 -1.91
N CYS A 156 -6.61 -11.30 -0.77
CA CYS A 156 -6.46 -12.75 -0.75
C CYS A 156 -7.82 -13.42 -0.93
N GLY A 157 -8.01 -14.14 -2.03
CA GLY A 157 -9.21 -14.92 -2.33
C GLY A 157 -9.45 -16.11 -1.38
N ARG A 158 -8.50 -16.44 -0.48
CA ARG A 158 -8.70 -17.47 0.56
C ARG A 158 -9.27 -16.90 1.86
N CYS A 159 -8.67 -15.82 2.37
CA CYS A 159 -9.00 -15.29 3.70
C CYS A 159 -9.64 -13.88 3.68
N GLY A 160 -9.79 -13.27 2.51
CA GLY A 160 -10.43 -11.96 2.35
C GLY A 160 -9.56 -10.76 2.75
N THR A 161 -8.34 -10.95 3.26
CA THR A 161 -7.46 -9.83 3.61
C THR A 161 -7.17 -8.95 2.38
N ASN A 162 -7.55 -7.67 2.45
CA ASN A 162 -7.15 -6.66 1.48
C ASN A 162 -5.63 -6.43 1.53
N ILE A 163 -4.99 -6.31 0.37
CA ILE A 163 -3.54 -6.20 0.24
C ILE A 163 -3.13 -4.81 -0.25
N ALA A 164 -3.63 -4.37 -1.40
CA ALA A 164 -3.20 -3.11 -1.98
C ALA A 164 -4.31 -2.38 -2.75
N TYR A 165 -4.11 -1.07 -2.84
CA TYR A 165 -4.80 -0.13 -3.72
C TYR A 165 -3.75 0.51 -4.64
N LEU A 166 -4.09 0.74 -5.90
CA LEU A 166 -3.22 1.49 -6.79
C LEU A 166 -4.02 2.15 -7.91
N ILE A 167 -3.55 3.33 -8.32
CA ILE A 167 -3.96 3.99 -9.55
C ILE A 167 -2.90 3.64 -10.58
N TYR A 168 -3.30 3.07 -11.72
CA TYR A 168 -2.34 2.71 -12.77
C TYR A 168 -2.94 2.85 -14.17
N PRO A 169 -2.27 3.56 -15.10
CA PRO A 169 -1.07 4.36 -14.89
C PRO A 169 -1.33 5.56 -13.96
N MET A 170 -0.29 6.00 -13.25
CA MET A 170 -0.37 7.25 -12.48
C MET A 170 -0.40 8.47 -13.44
N PRO A 171 -1.25 9.48 -13.19
CA PRO A 171 -1.34 10.67 -14.03
C PRO A 171 -0.19 11.65 -13.76
N PHE A 172 -0.07 12.67 -14.62
CA PHE A 172 0.83 13.83 -14.48
C PHE A 172 2.32 13.47 -14.46
N GLY A 173 2.69 12.37 -15.11
CA GLY A 173 4.05 11.84 -15.05
C GLY A 173 4.49 11.44 -13.64
N PHE A 174 3.55 11.27 -12.72
CA PHE A 174 3.86 10.77 -11.38
C PHE A 174 4.36 9.32 -11.48
N ARG A 175 5.27 8.99 -10.57
CA ARG A 175 5.74 7.62 -10.43
C ARG A 175 4.59 6.71 -10.03
N ASP A 176 4.55 5.50 -10.60
CA ASP A 176 3.58 4.49 -10.18
C ASP A 176 3.78 4.09 -8.72
N MET A 177 2.66 4.04 -7.99
CA MET A 177 2.61 3.79 -6.57
C MET A 177 1.79 2.54 -6.27
N ILE A 178 2.14 1.88 -5.17
CA ILE A 178 1.40 0.77 -4.57
C ILE A 178 1.09 1.18 -3.13
N ASP A 179 -0.19 1.39 -2.84
CA ASP A 179 -0.65 1.69 -1.49
C ASP A 179 -0.96 0.36 -0.81
N VAL A 180 -0.07 -0.07 0.07
CA VAL A 180 -0.23 -1.32 0.83
C VAL A 180 -1.10 -1.06 2.05
N VAL A 181 -2.07 -1.94 2.33
CA VAL A 181 -2.88 -1.87 3.54
C VAL A 181 -1.99 -2.09 4.75
N PHE A 182 -1.74 -1.04 5.53
CA PHE A 182 -0.72 -1.04 6.58
C PHE A 182 -1.01 -2.04 7.70
N GLY A 183 -2.30 -2.33 7.96
CA GLY A 183 -2.71 -3.36 8.93
C GLY A 183 -2.33 -4.80 8.55
N THR A 184 -1.72 -5.02 7.38
CA THR A 184 -1.21 -6.32 6.94
C THR A 184 0.31 -6.49 7.11
N VAL A 185 0.98 -5.47 7.65
CA VAL A 185 2.39 -5.54 8.06
C VAL A 185 2.54 -6.51 9.24
N ASP A 186 3.63 -7.26 9.25
CA ASP A 186 3.90 -8.22 10.32
C ASP A 186 4.12 -7.52 11.66
N ARG A 187 3.78 -8.25 12.74
CA ARG A 187 3.86 -7.76 14.12
C ARG A 187 5.25 -7.21 14.46
N GLU A 188 6.30 -7.92 14.06
CA GLU A 188 7.69 -7.57 14.37
C GLU A 188 8.12 -6.24 13.75
N ASP A 189 7.61 -5.93 12.56
CA ASP A 189 7.89 -4.69 11.87
C ASP A 189 6.98 -3.57 12.39
N ILE A 190 5.66 -3.80 12.53
CA ILE A 190 4.71 -2.76 12.93
C ILE A 190 4.89 -2.26 14.37
N GLU A 191 5.50 -3.05 15.26
CA GLU A 191 5.81 -2.65 16.64
C GLU A 191 7.05 -1.75 16.75
N GLN A 192 7.79 -1.56 15.66
CA GLN A 192 8.98 -0.71 15.67
C GLN A 192 8.62 0.76 15.85
N SER A 193 9.40 1.49 16.66
CA SER A 193 9.13 2.92 16.93
C SER A 193 9.24 3.82 15.70
N TRP A 194 9.90 3.34 14.64
CA TRP A 194 10.11 4.07 13.39
C TRP A 194 9.00 3.87 12.35
N ILE A 195 7.96 3.08 12.65
CA ILE A 195 6.85 2.81 11.71
C ILE A 195 5.51 3.25 12.31
N GLN A 196 5.07 4.45 11.93
CA GLN A 196 3.78 4.98 12.36
C GLN A 196 3.21 5.90 11.28
N PRO A 197 1.88 6.08 11.21
CA PRO A 197 1.29 7.08 10.34
C PRO A 197 1.83 8.46 10.71
N GLU A 198 2.14 9.25 9.68
CA GLU A 198 2.78 10.57 9.86
C GLU A 198 1.99 11.69 9.18
N ARG A 199 0.81 11.38 8.64
CA ARG A 199 -0.06 12.33 7.95
C ARG A 199 -1.47 11.79 7.83
N GLN A 200 -2.40 12.72 7.61
CA GLN A 200 -3.81 12.41 7.42
C GLN A 200 -4.25 12.93 6.05
N LEU A 201 -4.90 12.07 5.25
CA LEU A 201 -5.39 12.37 3.91
C LEU A 201 -6.91 12.42 3.88
N TRP A 202 -7.46 13.21 2.97
CA TRP A 202 -8.91 13.33 2.74
C TRP A 202 -9.69 13.70 4.02
N HIS A 203 -9.06 14.50 4.88
CA HIS A 203 -9.57 14.79 6.22
C HIS A 203 -10.98 15.40 6.18
N ASP A 204 -11.36 16.21 5.20
CA ASP A 204 -12.72 16.80 5.11
C ASP A 204 -13.82 15.74 5.00
N TYR A 205 -13.51 14.57 4.45
CA TYR A 205 -14.43 13.42 4.34
C TYR A 205 -14.51 12.55 5.60
N GLY A 206 -13.70 12.84 6.62
CA GLY A 206 -13.63 12.04 7.83
C GLY A 206 -14.81 12.25 8.76
N VAL A 207 -15.22 11.16 9.40
CA VAL A 207 -16.28 11.14 10.41
C VAL A 207 -15.78 11.82 11.70
N PRO A 208 -16.53 12.75 12.32
CA PRO A 208 -16.03 13.56 13.44
C PRO A 208 -15.40 12.75 14.59
N TRP A 209 -16.10 11.74 15.11
CA TRP A 209 -15.57 10.94 16.23
C TRP A 209 -14.34 10.10 15.85
N ILE A 210 -14.18 9.74 14.57
CA ILE A 210 -13.00 9.02 14.07
C ILE A 210 -11.79 9.96 14.02
N LYS A 211 -11.99 11.21 13.57
CA LYS A 211 -10.95 12.25 13.61
C LYS A 211 -10.45 12.50 15.03
N ASP A 212 -11.38 12.52 15.99
CA ASP A 212 -11.04 12.72 17.39
C ASP A 212 -10.09 11.66 17.95
N MET A 213 -10.09 10.44 17.41
CA MET A 213 -9.16 9.37 17.81
C MET A 213 -7.71 9.64 17.41
N VAL A 214 -7.48 10.50 16.41
CA VAL A 214 -6.15 10.73 15.80
C VAL A 214 -5.80 12.21 15.68
N LYS A 215 -6.56 13.10 16.33
CA LYS A 215 -6.35 14.56 16.29
C LYS A 215 -4.99 15.01 16.83
N ASP A 216 -4.41 14.23 17.74
CA ASP A 216 -3.12 14.52 18.37
C ASP A 216 -1.94 13.89 17.58
N LEU A 217 -2.22 13.19 16.47
CA LEU A 217 -1.19 12.65 15.61
C LEU A 217 -0.45 13.80 14.91
N ALA A 218 0.87 13.88 15.15
CA ALA A 218 1.71 14.87 14.50
C ALA A 218 1.82 14.64 12.99
N GLY A 219 1.94 15.74 12.24
CA GLY A 219 2.15 15.72 10.79
C GLY A 219 1.09 16.51 10.02
N PRO A 220 1.24 16.60 8.69
CA PRO A 220 0.33 17.38 7.87
C PRO A 220 -1.06 16.71 7.78
N ILE A 221 -2.09 17.54 7.82
CA ILE A 221 -3.49 17.17 7.60
C ILE A 221 -3.90 17.75 6.24
N HIS A 222 -4.25 16.86 5.31
CA HIS A 222 -4.66 17.24 3.96
C HIS A 222 -6.20 17.17 3.86
N PRO A 223 -6.90 18.32 3.69
CA PRO A 223 -8.36 18.40 3.72
C PRO A 223 -9.01 17.58 2.59
N SER A 224 -8.54 17.78 1.35
CA SER A 224 -8.90 16.98 0.18
C SER A 224 -7.69 16.83 -0.74
N PHE A 225 -7.66 15.79 -1.58
CA PHE A 225 -6.70 15.73 -2.68
C PHE A 225 -7.37 16.31 -3.92
N SER A 226 -7.27 17.63 -4.09
CA SER A 226 -7.76 18.28 -5.31
C SER A 226 -6.70 18.15 -6.39
N THR A 227 -7.00 17.39 -7.45
CA THR A 227 -6.13 17.29 -8.63
C THR A 227 -5.89 18.64 -9.29
N ALA A 228 -6.79 19.61 -9.09
CA ALA A 228 -6.65 20.99 -9.59
C ALA A 228 -5.42 21.73 -9.02
N GLU A 229 -4.87 21.28 -7.89
CA GLU A 229 -3.63 21.84 -7.31
C GLU A 229 -2.38 21.41 -8.10
N PHE A 230 -2.44 20.29 -8.82
CA PHE A 230 -1.33 19.73 -9.61
C PHE A 230 -1.39 20.11 -11.09
N VAL A 231 -2.60 20.41 -11.60
CA VAL A 231 -2.82 20.85 -12.99
C VAL A 231 -2.40 22.33 -13.22
N ARG A 232 -2.10 23.08 -12.14
CA ARG A 232 -1.76 24.52 -12.19
C ARG A 232 -0.29 24.86 -11.94
N LYS A 233 0.60 23.87 -11.96
CA LYS A 233 2.05 24.08 -12.06
C LYS A 233 2.56 23.45 -13.36
#